data_AF-A0A0A7V1K4-F1
#
_entry.id   AF-A0A0A7V1K4-F1
#
_cell.length_a   1.000
_cell.length_b   1.000
_cell.length_c   1.000
_cell.angle_alpha   90.00
_cell.angle_beta   90.00
_cell.angle_gamma   90.00
#
_symmetry.space_group_name_H-M   'P 1'
#
loop_
_entity.id
_entity.type
_entity.pdbx_description
1 polymer ?
#
loop_
_entity_poly.entity_id
_entity_poly.type
_entity_poly.pdbx_seq_one_letter_code
_entity_poly.pdbx_strand_id
1 'polypeptide(L)'
;MVNDLKTPGFYIIAILGTIVTAGFFLAFFPTLFKKRIDSKSIMYTLVVFDVYGNKTSLSGVRTSFQSKEVALSFAKFYKKQFPLYDFGIIHEINGIEKLMIAKHI
;
A
#
# COMPACT_ATOMS: atom_id res chain seq x y z
N MET A 1 -3.28 51.88 -33.15
CA MET A 1 -3.12 51.14 -31.89
C MET A 1 -1.64 50.76 -31.77
N VAL A 2 -0.97 51.16 -30.70
CA VAL A 2 0.42 50.75 -30.43
C VAL A 2 0.40 49.31 -29.94
N ASN A 3 1.22 48.44 -30.54
CA ASN A 3 1.34 47.04 -30.13
C ASN A 3 2.19 46.97 -28.86
N ASP A 4 1.56 47.09 -27.70
CA ASP A 4 2.22 47.09 -26.39
C ASP A 4 3.08 45.84 -26.12
N LEU A 5 2.81 44.73 -26.84
CA LEU A 5 3.60 43.49 -26.81
C LEU A 5 5.03 43.61 -27.37
N LYS A 6 5.37 44.69 -28.10
CA LYS A 6 6.71 44.90 -28.67
C LYS A 6 7.52 45.98 -27.96
N THR A 7 7.09 46.44 -26.80
CA THR A 7 7.87 47.41 -26.01
C THR A 7 8.99 46.71 -25.25
N PRO A 8 10.19 47.32 -25.11
CA PRO A 8 11.29 46.72 -24.37
C PRO A 8 10.92 46.41 -22.91
N GLY A 9 10.03 47.21 -22.29
CA GLY A 9 9.51 46.96 -20.95
C GLY A 9 8.67 45.69 -20.85
N PHE A 10 7.84 45.39 -21.86
CA PHE A 10 7.06 44.15 -21.89
C PHE A 10 7.95 42.91 -21.95
N TYR A 11 9.01 42.93 -22.76
CA TYR A 11 9.97 41.82 -22.84
C TYR A 11 10.68 41.58 -21.52
N ILE A 12 11.07 42.64 -20.80
CA ILE A 12 11.71 42.53 -19.48
C ILE A 12 10.77 41.85 -18.48
N ILE A 13 9.50 42.29 -18.42
CA ILE A 13 8.49 41.70 -17.53
C ILE A 13 8.21 40.25 -17.90
N ALA A 14 8.10 39.93 -19.19
CA ALA A 14 7.88 38.58 -19.67
C ALA A 14 9.06 37.65 -19.29
N ILE A 15 10.31 38.09 -19.48
CA ILE A 15 11.50 37.31 -19.12
C ILE A 15 11.54 37.07 -17.61
N LEU A 16 11.34 38.12 -16.79
CA LEU A 16 11.29 38.00 -15.32
C LEU A 16 10.20 37.02 -14.86
N GLY A 17 8.99 37.15 -15.44
CA GLY A 17 7.88 36.24 -15.16
C GLY A 17 8.22 34.79 -15.48
N THR A 18 8.80 34.53 -16.65
CA THR A 18 9.20 33.17 -17.05
C THR A 18 10.25 32.57 -16.13
N ILE A 19 11.24 33.34 -15.66
CA ILE A 19 12.28 32.85 -14.74
C ILE A 19 11.66 32.48 -13.39
N VAL A 20 10.78 33.32 -12.84
CA VAL A 20 10.11 33.07 -11.56
C VAL A 20 9.19 31.85 -11.65
N THR A 21 8.38 31.75 -12.72
CA THR A 21 7.50 30.61 -12.93
C THR A 21 8.31 29.32 -13.13
N ALA A 22 9.35 29.33 -13.96
CA ALA A 22 10.20 28.17 -14.18
C ALA A 22 10.89 27.70 -12.88
N GLY A 23 11.44 28.63 -12.09
CA GLY A 23 12.05 28.31 -10.80
C GLY A 23 11.06 27.70 -9.81
N PHE A 24 9.84 28.22 -9.75
CA PHE A 24 8.76 27.66 -8.92
C PHE A 24 8.42 26.22 -9.36
N PHE A 25 8.25 25.97 -10.66
CA PHE A 25 7.99 24.62 -11.16
C PHE A 25 9.16 23.68 -10.91
N LEU A 26 10.42 24.07 -11.11
CA LEU A 26 11.56 23.21 -10.84
C LEU A 26 11.69 22.82 -9.36
N ALA A 27 11.31 23.72 -8.44
CA ALA A 27 11.35 23.43 -7.00
C ALA A 27 10.14 22.58 -6.54
N PHE A 28 8.94 22.89 -7.01
CA PHE A 28 7.71 22.23 -6.55
C PHE A 28 7.38 20.95 -7.31
N PHE A 29 7.64 20.88 -8.62
CA PHE A 29 7.25 19.74 -9.45
C PHE A 29 7.87 18.40 -8.99
N PRO A 30 9.16 18.32 -8.58
CA PRO A 30 9.73 17.09 -8.04
C PRO A 30 9.06 16.61 -6.74
N THR A 31 8.46 17.52 -5.95
CA THR A 31 7.76 17.15 -4.71
C THR A 31 6.48 16.35 -4.98
N LEU A 32 5.86 16.53 -6.15
CA LEU A 32 4.67 15.78 -6.57
C LEU A 32 5.00 14.31 -6.86
N PHE A 33 6.20 14.04 -7.39
CA PHE A 33 6.66 12.68 -7.72
C PHE A 33 7.31 11.95 -6.54
N LYS A 34 7.55 12.64 -5.41
CA LYS A 34 8.12 12.04 -4.20
C LYS A 34 7.18 11.03 -3.52
N LYS A 35 5.91 10.95 -3.93
CA LYS A 35 4.99 9.88 -3.53
C LYS A 35 5.04 8.69 -4.49
N ARG A 36 6.18 8.02 -4.58
CA ARG A 36 6.18 6.59 -4.94
C ARG A 36 6.26 5.86 -3.61
N ILE A 37 5.07 5.59 -3.06
CA ILE A 37 4.91 4.79 -1.84
C ILE A 37 5.55 3.45 -2.18
N ASP A 38 6.63 3.09 -1.48
CA ASP A 38 7.16 1.74 -1.47
C ASP A 38 6.09 0.83 -0.83
N SER A 39 5.07 0.51 -1.63
CA SER A 39 4.09 -0.50 -1.26
C SER A 39 4.75 -1.84 -1.50
N LYS A 40 5.69 -2.21 -0.62
CA LYS A 40 6.00 -3.63 -0.47
C LYS A 40 4.67 -4.31 -0.20
N SER A 41 4.23 -5.12 -1.15
CA SER A 41 2.98 -5.86 -1.07
C SER A 41 3.13 -6.86 0.07
N ILE A 42 2.67 -6.50 1.27
CA ILE A 42 2.64 -7.41 2.41
C ILE A 42 1.53 -8.41 2.13
N MET A 43 1.92 -9.67 1.93
CA MET A 43 0.97 -10.77 1.81
C MET A 43 0.70 -11.34 3.21
N TYR A 44 -0.58 -11.47 3.53
CA TYR A 44 -1.08 -12.11 4.75
C TYR A 44 -1.54 -13.51 4.41
N THR A 45 -0.97 -14.49 5.09
CA THR A 45 -1.29 -15.91 4.91
C THR A 45 -1.97 -16.44 6.15
N LEU A 46 -3.06 -17.16 5.95
CA LEU A 46 -3.87 -17.78 6.97
C LEU A 46 -3.38 -19.21 7.16
N VAL A 47 -2.98 -19.53 8.39
CA VAL A 47 -2.45 -20.84 8.77
C VAL A 47 -3.53 -21.56 9.54
N VAL A 48 -3.76 -22.83 9.21
CA VAL A 48 -4.76 -23.65 9.90
C VAL A 48 -4.06 -24.61 10.85
N PHE A 49 -4.64 -24.78 12.02
CA PHE A 49 -4.19 -25.68 13.07
C PHE A 49 -5.29 -26.70 13.38
N ASP A 50 -4.89 -27.96 13.54
CA ASP A 50 -5.79 -29.02 14.00
C ASP A 50 -6.07 -28.92 15.50
N VAL A 51 -6.92 -29.81 16.02
CA VAL A 51 -7.27 -29.91 17.45
C VAL A 51 -6.06 -30.16 18.37
N TYR A 52 -4.97 -30.69 17.82
CA TYR A 52 -3.72 -30.97 18.54
C TYR A 52 -2.74 -29.79 18.44
N GLY A 53 -3.06 -28.74 17.68
CA GLY A 53 -2.22 -27.57 17.44
C GLY A 53 -1.18 -27.75 16.34
N ASN A 54 -1.25 -28.82 15.54
CA ASN A 54 -0.36 -29.02 14.40
C ASN A 54 -0.85 -28.24 13.18
N LYS A 55 0.09 -27.72 12.38
CA LYS A 55 -0.24 -27.07 11.11
C LYS A 55 -0.85 -28.08 10.15
N THR A 56 -1.98 -27.74 9.56
CA THR A 56 -2.70 -28.58 8.61
C THR A 56 -3.22 -27.75 7.44
N SER A 57 -3.53 -28.39 6.32
CA SER A 57 -4.12 -27.74 5.15
C SER A 57 -5.54 -28.23 4.94
N LEU A 58 -6.53 -27.33 4.87
CA LEU A 58 -7.88 -27.67 4.42
C LEU A 58 -8.02 -27.43 2.92
N SER A 59 -8.59 -28.41 2.23
CA SER A 59 -8.95 -28.29 0.82
C SER A 59 -10.09 -27.28 0.64
N GLY A 60 -10.00 -26.46 -0.41
CA GLY A 60 -11.03 -25.48 -0.78
C GLY A 60 -11.03 -24.17 0.03
N VAL A 61 -10.11 -24.01 1.00
CA VAL A 61 -10.01 -22.81 1.83
C VAL A 61 -8.98 -21.85 1.24
N ARG A 62 -9.38 -20.60 0.97
CA ARG A 62 -8.44 -19.56 0.58
C ARG A 62 -7.59 -19.13 1.77
N THR A 63 -6.27 -19.20 1.63
CA THR A 63 -5.33 -18.86 2.70
C THR A 63 -4.54 -17.58 2.45
N SER A 64 -4.48 -17.05 1.22
CA SER A 64 -3.66 -15.86 0.90
C SER A 64 -4.49 -14.61 0.62
N PHE A 65 -4.10 -13.50 1.26
CA PHE A 65 -4.80 -12.22 1.25
C PHE A 65 -3.83 -11.03 1.20
N GLN A 66 -4.19 -9.97 0.48
CA GLN A 66 -3.39 -8.73 0.43
C GLN A 66 -3.70 -7.76 1.58
N SER A 67 -4.84 -7.95 2.27
CA SER A 67 -5.27 -7.10 3.38
C SER A 67 -5.42 -7.93 4.66
N LYS A 68 -4.87 -7.40 5.75
CA LYS A 68 -4.98 -7.97 7.10
C LYS A 68 -6.43 -8.14 7.54
N GLU A 69 -7.27 -7.13 7.27
CA GLU A 69 -8.66 -7.12 7.70
C GLU A 69 -9.49 -8.18 6.98
N VAL A 70 -9.22 -8.36 5.69
CA VAL A 70 -9.83 -9.42 4.88
C VAL A 70 -9.40 -10.78 5.41
N ALA A 71 -8.11 -11.00 5.65
CA ALA A 71 -7.62 -12.24 6.25
C ALA A 71 -8.30 -12.55 7.59
N LEU A 72 -8.48 -11.54 8.45
CA LEU A 72 -9.16 -11.67 9.75
C LEU A 72 -10.64 -12.01 9.62
N SER A 73 -11.33 -11.36 8.67
CA SER A 73 -12.74 -11.63 8.38
C SER A 73 -12.94 -13.08 7.93
N PHE A 74 -12.08 -13.56 7.03
CA PHE A 74 -12.10 -14.95 6.59
C PHE A 74 -11.74 -15.93 7.71
N ALA A 75 -10.77 -15.61 8.59
CA ALA A 75 -10.47 -16.44 9.76
C ALA A 75 -11.71 -16.62 10.66
N LYS A 76 -12.45 -15.53 10.95
CA LYS A 76 -13.70 -15.57 11.71
C LYS A 76 -14.77 -16.41 11.02
N PHE A 77 -14.91 -16.24 9.71
CA PHE A 77 -15.85 -17.01 8.91
C PHE A 77 -15.52 -18.51 8.94
N TYR A 78 -14.26 -18.87 8.72
CA TYR A 78 -13.82 -20.25 8.74
C TYR A 78 -13.91 -20.88 10.14
N LYS A 79 -13.68 -20.15 11.23
CA LYS A 79 -13.90 -20.70 12.58
C LYS A 79 -15.35 -21.12 12.80
N LYS A 80 -16.31 -20.33 12.31
CA LYS A 80 -17.73 -20.69 12.40
C LYS A 80 -18.07 -21.95 11.61
N GLN A 81 -17.44 -22.12 10.44
CA GLN A 81 -17.67 -23.28 9.58
C GLN A 81 -16.91 -24.54 10.02
N PHE A 82 -15.72 -24.36 10.60
CA PHE A 82 -14.78 -25.40 11.01
C PHE A 82 -14.39 -25.21 12.48
N PRO A 83 -15.31 -25.44 13.44
CA PRO A 83 -15.10 -25.12 14.86
C PRO A 83 -13.96 -25.91 15.52
N LEU A 84 -13.64 -27.09 14.98
CA LEU A 84 -12.55 -27.95 15.46
C LEU A 84 -11.16 -27.46 15.06
N TYR A 85 -11.07 -26.54 14.09
CA TYR A 85 -9.81 -26.00 13.61
C TYR A 85 -9.57 -24.62 14.20
N ASP A 86 -8.31 -24.32 14.50
CA ASP A 86 -7.88 -22.98 14.88
C ASP A 86 -7.21 -22.29 13.70
N PHE A 87 -7.38 -20.97 13.60
CA PHE A 87 -6.85 -20.18 12.50
C PHE A 87 -5.90 -19.10 13.03
N GLY A 88 -4.75 -18.97 12.37
CA GLY A 88 -3.75 -17.94 12.64
C GLY A 88 -3.42 -17.13 11.39
N ILE A 89 -2.79 -15.97 11.57
CA ILE A 89 -2.38 -15.10 10.46
C ILE A 89 -0.88 -14.82 10.58
N ILE A 90 -0.15 -15.14 9.51
CA ILE A 90 1.25 -14.80 9.30
C ILE A 90 1.35 -13.71 8.22
N HIS A 91 2.40 -12.92 8.25
CA HIS A 91 2.75 -12.01 7.17
C HIS A 91 4.24 -12.09 6.92
N GLU A 92 4.63 -11.93 5.68
CA GLU A 92 6.04 -11.94 5.27
C GLU A 92 6.54 -10.50 5.12
N ILE A 93 7.59 -10.15 5.85
CA ILE A 93 8.29 -8.87 5.69
C ILE A 93 9.75 -9.19 5.37
N ASN A 94 10.21 -8.78 4.19
CA ASN A 94 11.61 -8.92 3.77
C ASN A 94 12.14 -10.37 3.80
N GLY A 95 11.33 -11.36 3.41
CA GLY A 95 11.74 -12.77 3.44
C GLY A 95 11.67 -13.42 4.83
N ILE A 96 11.24 -12.68 5.85
CA ILE A 96 11.06 -13.19 7.22
C ILE A 96 9.56 -13.37 7.46
N GLU A 97 9.14 -14.63 7.65
CA GLU A 97 7.79 -14.94 8.12
C GLU A 97 7.64 -14.48 9.58
N LYS A 98 6.75 -13.52 9.82
CA LYS A 98 6.39 -13.09 11.17
C LYS A 98 4.94 -13.46 11.46
N LEU A 99 4.76 -14.34 12.43
CA LEU A 99 3.45 -14.67 12.98
C LEU A 99 2.87 -13.45 13.68
N MET A 100 1.73 -12.96 13.21
CA MET A 100 1.10 -11.74 13.74
C MET A 100 0.01 -12.07 14.75
N ILE A 101 -0.76 -13.14 14.51
CA ILE A 101 -1.81 -13.63 15.40
C ILE A 101 -1.70 -15.14 15.45
N ALA A 102 -1.35 -15.67 16.63
CA ALA A 102 -1.02 -17.08 16.81
C ALA A 102 -2.23 -17.97 17.03
N LYS A 103 -3.32 -17.46 17.60
CA LYS A 103 -4.40 -18.33 18.06
C LYS A 103 -5.64 -17.55 18.47
N HIS A 104 -6.78 -18.21 18.29
CA HIS A 104 -8.12 -17.86 18.81
C HIS A 104 -8.87 -16.79 18.03
N ILE A 105 -9.21 -17.15 16.80
CA ILE A 105 -10.38 -16.60 16.13
C ILE A 105 -11.33 -17.74 15.86
#